data_AF-A0A7Z9GXQ0-F1
#
_entry.id   AF-A0A7Z9GXQ0-F1
#
_cell.length_a   1.000
_cell.length_b   1.000
_cell.length_c   1.000
_cell.angle_alpha   90.00
_cell.angle_beta   90.00
_cell.angle_gamma   90.00
#
_symmetry.space_group_name_H-M   'P 1'
#
loop_
_entity.id
_entity.type
_entity.pdbx_description
1 polymer ?
#
loop_
_entity_poly.entity_id
_entity_poly.type
_entity_poly.pdbx_seq_one_letter_code
_entity_poly.pdbx_strand_id
1 'polypeptide(L)'
;MNPRKNNRLTVNKRFHSQRSAFTLIELLTVISIIGVLSSMVLFALFSVAENARKQRTKAQIAKIHELISGRWESYLTRPMPIKIPPRTTHKGSTILIDGGIGQFRWKPGQPTNPRAAALVRLIALQELMRLEMPDRIADITGLKSSTPKDQFKFARNPFDKRLDSDPGKLIWREGSSLSRAHELRRTGTGKWTPTFQSAECLYMILASIQDGDTNGLDFFREREKGDVDSDGMPEILDGWGQPIDFLRWAPAYSDD
;
A
#
# COMPACT_ATOMS: atom_id res chain seq x y z
N MET A 1 83.86 4.51 -71.04
CA MET A 1 82.42 4.70 -71.37
C MET A 1 81.63 4.65 -70.06
N ASN A 2 81.13 5.79 -69.59
CA ASN A 2 80.25 5.89 -68.41
C ASN A 2 78.79 5.78 -68.87
N PRO A 3 77.85 5.35 -68.02
CA PRO A 3 76.68 6.21 -67.84
C PRO A 3 76.35 6.48 -66.37
N ARG A 4 76.45 7.78 -66.09
CA ARG A 4 75.77 8.64 -65.11
C ARG A 4 74.73 7.98 -64.19
N LYS A 5 75.00 8.06 -62.88
CA LYS A 5 73.99 7.99 -61.81
C LYS A 5 73.08 9.22 -61.92
N ASN A 6 71.82 9.00 -62.28
CA ASN A 6 70.80 10.05 -62.28
C ASN A 6 70.25 10.23 -60.87
N ASN A 7 70.75 11.25 -60.15
CA ASN A 7 70.15 11.73 -58.91
C ASN A 7 68.81 12.41 -59.23
N ARG A 8 67.72 11.65 -59.16
CA ARG A 8 66.36 12.21 -59.20
C ARG A 8 66.07 12.83 -57.83
N LEU A 9 66.27 14.14 -57.73
CA LEU A 9 65.82 14.94 -56.59
C LEU A 9 64.29 14.80 -56.48
N THR A 10 63.82 13.95 -55.58
CA THR A 10 62.41 13.92 -55.16
C THR A 10 62.14 15.21 -54.40
N VAL A 11 61.59 16.20 -55.11
CA VAL A 11 61.04 17.42 -54.52
C VAL A 11 59.85 17.01 -53.66
N ASN A 12 60.08 16.87 -52.37
CA ASN A 12 59.02 16.74 -51.38
C ASN A 12 58.26 18.06 -51.31
N LYS A 13 57.19 18.21 -52.10
CA LYS A 13 56.18 19.26 -51.87
C LYS A 13 55.49 18.97 -50.53
N ARG A 14 56.01 19.55 -49.45
CA ARG A 14 55.32 19.61 -48.17
C ARG A 14 54.12 20.53 -48.34
N PHE A 15 52.93 19.95 -48.52
CA PHE A 15 51.69 20.69 -48.34
C PHE A 15 51.63 21.12 -46.87
N HIS A 16 51.92 22.39 -46.59
CA HIS A 16 51.62 22.99 -45.30
C HIS A 16 50.09 23.03 -45.18
N SER A 17 49.53 22.10 -44.40
CA SER A 17 48.17 22.20 -43.91
C SER A 17 48.12 23.43 -43.01
N GLN A 18 47.57 24.53 -43.54
CA GLN A 18 47.15 25.68 -42.76
C GLN A 18 46.07 25.21 -41.79
N ARG A 19 46.47 24.76 -40.60
CA ARG A 19 45.53 24.53 -39.51
C ARG A 19 45.13 25.91 -39.00
N SER A 20 43.91 26.32 -39.28
CA SER A 20 43.29 27.48 -38.67
C SER A 20 43.31 27.30 -37.15
N ALA A 21 44.13 28.07 -36.46
CA ALA A 21 44.10 28.14 -35.01
C ALA A 21 42.86 28.94 -34.60
N PHE A 22 42.01 28.35 -33.76
CA PHE A 22 40.85 29.03 -33.21
C PHE A 22 41.29 30.19 -32.31
N THR A 23 40.61 31.33 -32.44
CA THR A 23 40.89 32.49 -31.58
C THR A 23 40.28 32.28 -30.20
N LEU A 24 40.92 32.81 -29.15
CA LEU A 24 40.43 32.69 -27.77
C LEU A 24 39.02 33.28 -27.62
N ILE A 25 38.69 34.32 -28.39
CA ILE A 25 37.37 34.97 -28.39
C ILE A 25 36.28 34.05 -28.97
N GLU A 26 36.56 33.31 -30.04
CA GLU A 26 35.61 32.39 -30.68
C GLU A 26 35.29 31.20 -29.78
N LEU A 27 36.29 30.70 -29.04
CA LEU A 27 36.04 29.70 -28.00
C LEU A 27 35.20 30.29 -26.85
N LEU A 28 35.49 31.52 -26.43
CA LEU A 28 34.82 32.18 -25.30
C LEU A 28 33.34 32.47 -25.58
N THR A 29 33.00 32.89 -26.80
CA THR A 29 31.60 33.10 -27.20
C THR A 29 30.83 31.79 -27.32
N VAL A 30 31.47 30.71 -27.78
CA VAL A 30 30.83 29.40 -27.86
C VAL A 30 30.49 28.84 -26.48
N ILE A 31 31.43 28.87 -25.54
CA ILE A 31 31.16 28.39 -24.17
C ILE A 31 30.14 29.28 -23.45
N SER A 32 30.06 30.58 -23.76
CA SER A 32 29.05 31.46 -23.17
C SER A 32 27.65 31.16 -23.74
N ILE A 33 27.52 30.95 -25.06
CA ILE A 33 26.25 30.57 -25.70
C ILE A 33 25.78 29.20 -25.20
N ILE A 34 26.67 28.20 -25.13
CA ILE A 34 26.34 26.87 -24.59
C ILE A 34 25.93 26.98 -23.13
N GLY A 35 26.59 27.83 -22.33
CA GLY A 35 26.24 28.04 -20.92
C GLY A 35 24.84 28.61 -20.73
N VAL A 36 24.46 29.61 -21.52
CA VAL A 36 23.13 30.23 -21.48
C VAL A 36 22.05 29.25 -21.96
N LEU A 37 22.28 28.53 -23.06
CA LEU A 37 21.31 27.55 -23.56
C LEU A 37 21.16 26.37 -22.60
N SER A 38 22.26 25.87 -22.03
CA SER A 38 22.23 24.74 -21.10
C SER A 38 21.47 25.09 -19.81
N SER A 39 21.64 26.30 -19.26
CA SER A 39 20.94 26.69 -18.04
C SER A 39 19.42 26.74 -18.21
N MET A 40 18.94 27.29 -19.33
CA MET A 40 17.51 27.34 -19.64
C MET A 40 16.93 25.93 -19.86
N VAL A 41 17.65 25.05 -20.55
CA VAL A 41 17.21 23.67 -20.83
C VAL A 41 17.11 22.86 -19.53
N LEU A 42 18.09 22.95 -18.64
CA LEU A 42 18.09 22.24 -17.35
C LEU A 42 16.83 22.58 -16.53
N PHE A 43 16.49 23.86 -16.41
CA PHE A 43 15.32 24.29 -15.63
C PHE A 43 14.00 23.75 -16.23
N ALA A 44 13.87 23.79 -17.56
CA ALA A 44 12.71 23.23 -18.25
C ALA A 44 12.59 21.71 -18.02
N LEU A 45 13.70 20.97 -18.09
CA LEU A 45 13.72 19.52 -17.85
C LEU A 45 13.31 19.16 -16.43
N PHE A 46 13.75 19.91 -15.41
CA PHE A 46 13.33 19.68 -14.03
C PHE A 46 11.82 19.89 -13.85
N SER A 47 11.25 20.95 -14.43
CA SER A 47 9.80 21.20 -14.37
C SER A 47 8.99 20.09 -15.06
N VAL A 48 9.44 19.64 -16.23
CA VAL A 48 8.79 18.54 -16.96
C VAL A 48 8.88 17.23 -16.19
N ALA A 49 10.04 16.91 -15.61
CA ALA A 49 10.22 15.72 -14.79
C ALA A 49 9.30 15.72 -13.57
N GLU A 50 9.18 16.86 -12.89
CA GLU A 50 8.32 17.01 -11.71
C GLU A 50 6.84 16.87 -12.05
N ASN A 51 6.39 17.50 -13.14
CA ASN A 51 5.04 17.33 -13.66
C ASN A 51 4.76 15.87 -14.05
N ALA A 52 5.73 15.18 -14.66
CA ALA A 52 5.60 13.77 -15.02
C ALA A 52 5.48 12.87 -13.78
N ARG A 53 6.26 13.12 -12.73
CA ARG A 53 6.14 12.41 -11.44
C ARG A 53 4.76 12.62 -10.82
N LYS A 54 4.29 13.88 -10.77
CA LYS A 54 2.96 14.22 -10.24
C LYS A 54 1.83 13.53 -11.00
N GLN A 55 1.86 13.56 -12.33
CA GLN A 55 0.83 12.91 -13.16
C GLN A 55 0.85 11.38 -12.98
N ARG A 56 2.05 10.79 -12.87
CA ARG A 56 2.19 9.36 -12.58
C ARG A 56 1.61 8.99 -11.22
N THR A 57 1.92 9.75 -10.16
CA THR A 57 1.36 9.53 -8.83
C THR A 57 -0.17 9.63 -8.86
N LYS A 58 -0.74 10.62 -9.55
CA LYS A 58 -2.20 10.74 -9.72
C LYS A 58 -2.80 9.52 -10.40
N ALA A 59 -2.21 9.06 -11.50
CA ALA A 59 -2.68 7.87 -12.21
C ALA A 59 -2.58 6.61 -11.33
N GLN A 60 -1.53 6.51 -10.53
CA GLN A 60 -1.32 5.40 -9.60
C GLN A 60 -2.38 5.41 -8.47
N ILE A 61 -2.66 6.56 -7.87
CA ILE A 61 -3.72 6.73 -6.87
C ILE A 61 -5.09 6.37 -7.47
N ALA A 62 -5.37 6.77 -8.72
CA ALA A 62 -6.61 6.42 -9.39
C ALA A 62 -6.78 4.90 -9.56
N LYS A 63 -5.71 4.18 -9.91
CA LYS A 63 -5.73 2.70 -9.97
C LYS A 63 -5.94 2.07 -8.60
N ILE A 64 -5.22 2.54 -7.58
CA ILE A 64 -5.37 2.07 -6.20
C ILE A 64 -6.83 2.26 -5.75
N HIS A 65 -7.41 3.42 -6.06
CA HIS A 65 -8.80 3.71 -5.78
C HIS A 65 -9.75 2.72 -6.48
N GLU A 66 -9.57 2.43 -7.77
CA GLU A 66 -10.40 1.46 -8.49
C GLU A 66 -10.36 0.06 -7.85
N LEU A 67 -9.16 -0.43 -7.53
CA LEU A 67 -8.97 -1.73 -6.87
C LEU A 67 -9.61 -1.78 -5.47
N ILE A 68 -9.40 -0.74 -4.67
CA ILE A 68 -9.93 -0.66 -3.30
C ILE A 68 -11.44 -0.46 -3.32
N SER A 69 -11.98 0.35 -4.22
CA SER A 69 -13.43 0.59 -4.35
C SER A 69 -14.16 -0.71 -4.68
N GLY A 70 -13.65 -1.52 -5.62
CA GLY A 70 -14.22 -2.84 -5.90
C GLY A 70 -14.20 -3.75 -4.66
N ARG A 71 -13.12 -3.72 -3.88
CA ARG A 71 -13.05 -4.47 -2.62
C ARG A 71 -14.04 -3.93 -1.57
N TRP A 72 -14.17 -2.62 -1.45
CA TRP A 72 -15.08 -1.97 -0.52
C TRP A 72 -16.54 -2.31 -0.82
N GLU A 73 -16.94 -2.22 -2.08
CA GLU A 73 -18.29 -2.55 -2.55
C GLU A 73 -18.67 -4.01 -2.25
N SER A 74 -17.69 -4.92 -2.26
CA SER A 74 -17.94 -6.33 -1.90
C SER A 74 -18.47 -6.49 -0.47
N TYR A 75 -18.08 -5.63 0.48
CA TYR A 75 -18.57 -5.71 1.86
C TYR A 75 -20.03 -5.27 2.01
N LEU A 76 -20.56 -4.46 1.09
CA LEU A 76 -21.95 -3.99 1.14
C LEU A 76 -22.94 -5.15 0.98
N THR A 77 -22.56 -6.18 0.21
CA THR A 77 -23.44 -7.32 -0.11
C THR A 77 -22.99 -8.63 0.52
N ARG A 78 -21.84 -8.64 1.22
CA ARG A 78 -21.26 -9.87 1.76
C ARG A 78 -22.10 -10.47 2.88
N PRO A 79 -22.48 -11.76 2.81
CA PRO A 79 -23.12 -12.43 3.91
C PRO A 79 -22.11 -12.65 5.05
N MET A 80 -22.43 -12.15 6.23
CA MET A 80 -21.63 -12.40 7.42
C MET A 80 -21.83 -13.84 7.89
N PRO A 81 -20.75 -14.61 8.15
CA PRO A 81 -20.82 -15.99 8.64
C PRO A 81 -21.18 -16.04 10.14
N ILE A 82 -22.16 -15.25 10.56
CA ILE A 82 -22.65 -15.18 11.93
C ILE A 82 -24.04 -15.79 11.96
N LYS A 83 -24.21 -16.89 12.69
CA LYS A 83 -25.54 -17.44 12.96
C LYS A 83 -26.07 -16.75 14.20
N ILE A 84 -26.95 -15.75 14.02
CA ILE A 84 -27.71 -15.19 15.13
C ILE A 84 -28.84 -16.17 15.40
N PRO A 85 -28.84 -16.88 16.54
CA PRO A 85 -29.84 -17.88 16.81
C PRO A 85 -31.25 -17.24 16.86
N PRO A 86 -32.23 -17.78 16.12
CA PRO A 86 -33.60 -17.29 16.16
C PRO A 86 -34.26 -17.67 17.49
N ARG A 87 -34.88 -16.69 18.17
CA ARG A 87 -35.95 -16.79 19.19
C ARG A 87 -36.09 -18.06 20.06
N THR A 88 -35.03 -18.80 20.34
CA THR A 88 -35.03 -19.96 21.23
C THR A 88 -34.14 -19.67 22.42
N THR A 89 -34.78 -19.57 23.58
CA THR A 89 -34.25 -19.48 24.94
C THR A 89 -32.79 -19.94 25.10
N HIS A 90 -31.84 -19.01 25.06
CA HIS A 90 -30.46 -19.28 25.46
C HIS A 90 -30.34 -19.15 26.98
N LYS A 91 -30.08 -20.24 27.68
CA LYS A 91 -29.55 -20.19 29.05
C LYS A 91 -28.10 -19.67 28.98
N GLY A 92 -27.86 -18.43 29.41
CA GLY A 92 -26.56 -18.02 29.97
C GLY A 92 -25.59 -17.16 29.13
N SER A 93 -25.81 -16.86 27.85
CA SER A 93 -24.83 -16.06 27.09
C SER A 93 -25.12 -14.55 27.11
N THR A 94 -24.38 -13.79 27.92
CA THR A 94 -24.36 -12.32 27.84
C THR A 94 -23.22 -11.88 26.90
N ILE A 95 -23.55 -11.23 25.78
CA ILE A 95 -22.59 -10.47 24.97
C ILE A 95 -22.50 -9.08 25.57
N LEU A 96 -21.34 -8.71 26.10
CA LEU A 96 -21.09 -7.36 26.60
C LEU A 96 -20.51 -6.55 25.45
N ILE A 97 -21.31 -5.66 24.87
CA ILE A 97 -20.82 -4.62 23.96
C ILE A 97 -20.63 -3.38 24.84
N ASP A 98 -19.38 -3.05 25.17
CA ASP A 98 -19.06 -1.86 25.96
C ASP A 98 -18.33 -0.84 25.08
N GLY A 99 -18.89 0.36 25.00
CA GLY A 99 -18.50 1.42 24.07
C GLY A 99 -19.38 2.67 24.19
N GLY A 100 -19.99 2.92 25.35
CA GLY A 100 -20.85 4.09 25.58
C GLY A 100 -22.21 4.08 24.87
N ILE A 101 -22.51 3.09 24.03
CA ILE A 101 -23.77 2.93 23.26
C ILE A 101 -24.84 2.04 23.94
N GLY A 102 -24.68 1.78 25.25
CA GLY A 102 -25.61 1.00 26.05
C GLY A 102 -25.31 -0.50 26.09
N GLN A 103 -25.40 -1.10 27.27
CA GLN A 103 -25.13 -2.53 27.48
C GLN A 103 -26.28 -3.38 26.92
N PHE A 104 -26.05 -4.09 25.81
CA PHE A 104 -26.99 -5.07 25.27
C PHE A 104 -26.95 -6.37 26.07
N ARG A 105 -27.60 -6.37 27.25
CA ARG A 105 -27.69 -7.57 28.11
C ARG A 105 -28.74 -8.54 27.58
N TRP A 106 -28.30 -9.59 26.89
CA TRP A 106 -29.15 -10.72 26.52
C TRP A 106 -29.58 -11.48 27.79
N LYS A 107 -30.85 -11.36 28.18
CA LYS A 107 -31.44 -12.17 29.25
C LYS A 107 -31.93 -13.51 28.67
N PRO A 108 -31.65 -14.65 29.33
CA PRO A 108 -32.20 -15.94 28.92
C PRO A 108 -33.71 -15.91 28.76
N GLY A 109 -34.23 -16.45 27.65
CA GLY A 109 -35.66 -16.54 27.38
C GLY A 109 -36.33 -15.28 26.82
N GLN A 110 -35.56 -14.21 26.53
CA GLN A 110 -36.09 -13.03 25.83
C GLN A 110 -35.93 -13.18 24.31
N PRO A 111 -36.91 -12.75 23.49
CA PRO A 111 -36.76 -12.74 22.04
C PRO A 111 -35.61 -11.83 21.64
N THR A 112 -34.85 -12.24 20.61
CA THR A 112 -33.74 -11.42 20.16
C THR A 112 -34.26 -10.10 19.58
N ASN A 113 -33.97 -8.97 20.22
CA ASN A 113 -34.37 -7.65 19.73
C ASN A 113 -33.80 -7.45 18.30
N PRO A 114 -34.64 -7.19 17.28
CA PRO A 114 -34.19 -6.96 15.91
C PRO A 114 -33.08 -5.89 15.80
N ARG A 115 -33.14 -4.85 16.64
CA ARG A 115 -32.11 -3.80 16.72
C ARG A 115 -30.78 -4.35 17.22
N ALA A 116 -30.80 -5.22 18.23
CA ALA A 116 -29.59 -5.82 18.77
C ALA A 116 -28.97 -6.82 17.78
N ALA A 117 -29.79 -7.56 17.03
CA ALA A 117 -29.31 -8.40 15.93
C ALA A 117 -28.68 -7.59 14.79
N ALA A 118 -29.27 -6.43 14.44
CA ALA A 118 -28.70 -5.51 13.45
C ALA A 118 -27.36 -4.91 13.92
N LEU A 119 -27.25 -4.53 15.19
CA LEU A 119 -26.01 -3.99 15.77
C LEU A 119 -24.89 -5.04 15.77
N VAL A 120 -25.18 -6.28 16.15
CA VAL A 120 -24.18 -7.37 16.11
C VAL A 120 -23.69 -7.60 14.68
N ARG A 121 -24.56 -7.49 13.66
CA ARG A 121 -24.15 -7.55 12.25
C ARG A 121 -23.24 -6.39 11.87
N LEU A 122 -23.56 -5.17 12.31
CA LEU A 122 -22.74 -3.98 12.04
C LEU A 122 -21.33 -4.11 12.62
N ILE A 123 -21.22 -4.49 13.90
CA ILE A 123 -19.92 -4.70 14.56
C ILE A 123 -19.15 -5.81 13.88
N ALA A 124 -19.81 -6.93 13.55
CA ALA A 124 -19.15 -8.03 12.88
C ALA A 124 -18.64 -7.64 11.49
N LEU A 125 -19.39 -6.82 10.73
CA LEU A 125 -18.95 -6.28 9.44
C LEU A 125 -17.77 -5.32 9.62
N GLN A 126 -17.81 -4.45 10.62
CA GLN A 126 -16.73 -3.51 10.95
C GLN A 126 -15.43 -4.26 11.29
N GLU A 127 -15.51 -5.30 12.10
CA GLU A 127 -14.37 -6.14 12.46
C GLU A 127 -13.90 -6.99 11.27
N LEU A 128 -14.80 -7.46 10.41
CA LEU A 128 -14.40 -8.12 9.16
C LEU A 128 -13.61 -7.18 8.25
N MET A 129 -14.10 -5.95 8.05
CA MET A 129 -13.37 -4.93 7.30
C MET A 129 -12.01 -4.68 7.95
N ARG A 130 -11.98 -4.50 9.28
CA ARG A 130 -10.75 -4.30 10.06
C ARG A 130 -9.68 -5.34 9.75
N LEU A 131 -10.10 -6.60 9.76
CA LEU A 131 -9.25 -7.78 9.60
C LEU A 131 -8.87 -8.12 8.16
N GLU A 132 -9.61 -7.63 7.16
CA GLU A 132 -9.33 -7.88 5.74
C GLU A 132 -8.72 -6.67 5.00
N MET A 133 -8.84 -5.46 5.54
CA MET A 133 -8.22 -4.25 4.98
C MET A 133 -7.39 -3.46 6.01
N PRO A 134 -6.43 -4.09 6.70
CA PRO A 134 -5.66 -3.46 7.78
C PRO A 134 -5.14 -2.06 7.43
N ASP A 135 -5.08 -1.14 8.39
CA ASP A 135 -4.36 0.14 8.24
C ASP A 135 -3.15 0.25 9.18
N ARG A 136 -3.07 -0.64 10.18
CA ARG A 136 -1.99 -0.70 11.17
C ARG A 136 -1.62 -2.14 11.49
N ILE A 137 -0.39 -2.33 11.98
CA ILE A 137 0.10 -3.62 12.51
C ILE A 137 -0.83 -4.16 13.61
N ALA A 138 -1.40 -3.25 14.42
CA ALA A 138 -2.31 -3.58 15.50
C ALA A 138 -3.59 -4.31 15.02
N ASP A 139 -3.99 -4.15 13.76
CA ASP A 139 -5.18 -4.80 13.21
C ASP A 139 -4.92 -6.27 12.84
N ILE A 140 -3.67 -6.60 12.49
CA ILE A 140 -3.25 -7.95 12.07
C ILE A 140 -2.71 -8.75 13.25
N THR A 141 -2.12 -8.07 14.24
CA THR A 141 -1.53 -8.72 15.42
C THR A 141 -2.55 -9.33 16.38
N GLY A 142 -3.85 -9.16 16.12
CA GLY A 142 -4.94 -9.96 16.69
C GLY A 142 -4.77 -10.29 18.18
N LEU A 143 -5.21 -9.39 19.06
CA LEU A 143 -5.54 -9.65 20.48
C LEU A 143 -4.57 -10.62 21.19
N LYS A 144 -3.57 -10.06 21.86
CA LYS A 144 -3.10 -10.71 23.08
C LYS A 144 -4.29 -10.82 24.03
N SER A 145 -4.91 -11.98 24.10
CA SER A 145 -5.72 -12.40 25.24
C SER A 145 -4.79 -12.58 26.45
N SER A 146 -4.22 -11.48 26.94
CA SER A 146 -3.50 -11.38 28.20
C SER A 146 -3.62 -9.94 28.71
N THR A 147 -4.80 -9.64 29.25
CA THR A 147 -5.15 -8.56 30.18
C THR A 147 -3.98 -7.68 30.64
N PRO A 148 -4.05 -6.35 30.44
CA PRO A 148 -4.25 -5.42 31.57
C PRO A 148 -5.53 -4.59 31.40
N LYS A 149 -6.07 -4.10 32.52
CA LYS A 149 -7.52 -3.89 32.74
C LYS A 149 -8.16 -2.62 32.16
N ASP A 150 -7.44 -1.67 31.57
CA ASP A 150 -7.93 -0.27 31.58
C ASP A 150 -8.11 0.47 30.25
N GLN A 151 -8.14 -0.19 29.09
CA GLN A 151 -8.32 0.54 27.82
C GLN A 151 -9.28 -0.20 26.89
N PHE A 152 -10.48 0.36 26.75
CA PHE A 152 -11.54 0.01 25.78
C PHE A 152 -11.70 -1.50 25.49
N LYS A 153 -12.43 -2.18 26.38
CA LYS A 153 -12.86 -3.56 26.17
C LYS A 153 -13.93 -3.62 25.08
N PHE A 154 -13.52 -3.67 23.82
CA PHE A 154 -14.23 -4.51 22.86
C PHE A 154 -14.03 -5.95 23.32
N ALA A 155 -14.86 -6.39 24.27
CA ALA A 155 -14.79 -7.71 24.85
C ALA A 155 -15.12 -8.72 23.73
N ARG A 156 -14.04 -9.26 23.14
CA ARG A 156 -13.98 -10.21 22.03
C ARG A 156 -14.04 -9.51 20.67
N ASN A 157 -12.91 -9.56 19.98
CA ASN A 157 -12.95 -9.58 18.52
C ASN A 157 -13.92 -10.71 18.11
N PRO A 158 -14.93 -10.47 17.25
CA PRO A 158 -15.94 -11.46 16.86
C PRO A 158 -15.38 -12.71 16.15
N PHE A 159 -14.05 -12.87 16.11
CA PHE A 159 -13.30 -13.92 15.45
C PHE A 159 -12.25 -14.58 16.37
N ASP A 160 -12.22 -14.25 17.67
CA ASP A 160 -11.27 -14.79 18.63
C ASP A 160 -11.60 -16.25 19.02
N LYS A 161 -10.59 -17.11 18.93
CA LYS A 161 -10.68 -18.55 19.10
C LYS A 161 -10.70 -18.93 20.58
N ARG A 162 -11.85 -19.30 21.11
CA ARG A 162 -11.90 -20.37 22.12
C ARG A 162 -13.12 -21.25 21.90
N LEU A 163 -12.83 -22.44 21.37
CA LEU A 163 -13.70 -23.60 21.36
C LEU A 163 -13.95 -24.03 22.81
N ASP A 164 -14.81 -23.30 23.51
CA ASP A 164 -15.42 -23.83 24.72
C ASP A 164 -16.58 -24.70 24.27
N SER A 165 -16.53 -25.98 24.66
CA SER A 165 -17.38 -27.12 24.31
C SER A 165 -18.84 -26.99 24.75
N ASP A 166 -19.48 -25.86 24.43
CA ASP A 166 -20.83 -25.51 24.86
C ASP A 166 -21.74 -25.36 23.62
N PRO A 167 -22.70 -26.27 23.38
CA PRO A 167 -23.45 -26.37 22.13
C PRO A 167 -24.45 -25.22 21.86
N GLY A 168 -24.48 -24.19 22.71
CA GLY A 168 -25.32 -23.00 22.59
C GLY A 168 -24.57 -21.68 22.51
N LYS A 169 -23.23 -21.71 22.41
CA LYS A 169 -22.38 -20.51 22.29
C LYS A 169 -22.33 -20.08 20.82
N LEU A 170 -22.40 -18.78 20.54
CA LEU A 170 -22.14 -18.26 19.20
C LEU A 170 -20.74 -18.74 18.77
N ILE A 171 -20.69 -19.69 17.84
CA ILE A 171 -19.44 -20.21 17.29
C ILE A 171 -18.91 -19.14 16.35
N TRP A 172 -18.14 -18.24 16.91
CA TRP A 172 -17.35 -17.26 16.18
C TRP A 172 -16.24 -18.02 15.46
N ARG A 173 -16.45 -18.25 14.16
CA ARG A 173 -15.50 -18.97 13.31
C ARG A 173 -14.20 -18.18 13.26
N GLU A 174 -13.07 -18.90 13.15
CA GLU A 174 -11.73 -18.32 12.99
C GLU A 174 -11.76 -17.11 12.04
N GLY A 175 -10.96 -16.08 12.32
CA GLY A 175 -10.81 -14.90 11.45
C GLY A 175 -10.72 -15.27 9.97
N SER A 176 -11.12 -14.36 9.09
CA SER A 176 -11.17 -14.64 7.65
C SER A 176 -9.86 -15.27 7.17
N SER A 177 -9.93 -16.12 6.14
CA SER A 177 -8.72 -16.73 5.56
C SER A 177 -7.67 -15.70 5.18
N LEU A 178 -8.11 -14.50 4.78
CA LEU A 178 -7.25 -13.35 4.47
C LEU A 178 -6.55 -12.80 5.72
N SER A 179 -7.27 -12.67 6.83
CA SER A 179 -6.69 -12.23 8.11
C SER A 179 -5.60 -13.18 8.58
N ARG A 180 -5.81 -14.50 8.39
CA ARG A 180 -4.78 -15.50 8.66
C ARG A 180 -3.58 -15.37 7.70
N ALA A 181 -3.81 -15.11 6.43
CA ALA A 181 -2.74 -14.87 5.46
C ALA A 181 -1.90 -13.63 5.83
N HIS A 182 -2.55 -12.55 6.28
CA HIS A 182 -1.89 -11.36 6.79
C HIS A 182 -1.03 -11.65 8.02
N GLU A 183 -1.53 -12.45 8.96
CA GLU A 183 -0.78 -12.86 10.14
C GLU A 183 0.43 -13.74 9.79
N LEU A 184 0.27 -14.67 8.85
CA LEU A 184 1.38 -15.50 8.34
C LEU A 184 2.46 -14.64 7.69
N ARG A 185 2.07 -13.65 6.89
CA ARG A 185 3.02 -12.72 6.27
C ARG A 185 3.79 -11.92 7.32
N ARG A 186 3.08 -11.32 8.28
CA ARG A 186 3.69 -10.60 9.40
C ARG A 186 4.68 -11.47 10.18
N THR A 187 4.30 -12.70 10.51
CA THR A 187 5.15 -13.59 11.34
C THR A 187 6.36 -14.11 10.57
N GLY A 188 6.28 -14.23 9.24
CA GLY A 188 7.43 -14.48 8.38
C GLY A 188 8.41 -13.30 8.35
N THR A 189 7.90 -12.08 8.45
CA THR A 189 8.67 -10.83 8.45
C THR A 189 8.92 -10.33 9.87
N GLY A 190 9.74 -11.05 10.64
CA GLY A 190 9.99 -10.79 12.08
C GLY A 190 10.62 -9.43 12.44
N LYS A 191 10.70 -8.48 11.50
CA LYS A 191 11.27 -7.14 11.67
C LYS A 191 10.28 -6.00 11.40
N TRP A 192 9.02 -6.29 11.04
CA TRP A 192 8.05 -5.27 10.63
C TRP A 192 7.94 -4.10 11.64
N THR A 193 8.22 -2.88 11.18
CA THR A 193 8.28 -1.65 11.96
C THR A 193 7.00 -0.81 11.80
N PRO A 194 6.65 0.05 12.78
CA PRO A 194 5.47 0.91 12.67
C PRO A 194 5.67 2.14 11.77
N THR A 195 6.85 2.32 11.15
CA THR A 195 7.22 3.56 10.44
C THR A 195 6.36 3.79 9.20
N PHE A 196 6.16 2.75 8.38
CA PHE A 196 5.37 2.80 7.15
C PHE A 196 4.18 1.83 7.16
N GLN A 197 3.70 1.45 8.36
CA GLN A 197 2.69 0.41 8.54
C GLN A 197 1.43 0.56 7.68
N SER A 198 0.97 1.79 7.44
CA SER A 198 -0.18 2.08 6.57
C SER A 198 0.09 1.74 5.12
N ALA A 199 1.26 2.12 4.59
CA ALA A 199 1.69 1.83 3.23
C ALA A 199 2.01 0.34 3.02
N GLU A 200 2.57 -0.32 4.03
CA GLU A 200 2.83 -1.77 4.02
C GLU A 200 1.51 -2.56 4.08
N CYS A 201 0.55 -2.10 4.89
CA CYS A 201 -0.79 -2.67 4.89
C CYS A 201 -1.48 -2.50 3.54
N LEU A 202 -1.31 -1.36 2.86
CA LEU A 202 -1.81 -1.17 1.49
C LEU A 202 -1.27 -2.23 0.54
N TYR A 203 0.04 -2.48 0.57
CA TYR A 203 0.65 -3.54 -0.23
C TYR A 203 0.01 -4.89 0.07
N MET A 204 -0.20 -5.22 1.36
CA MET A 204 -0.84 -6.47 1.77
C MET A 204 -2.27 -6.61 1.24
N ILE A 205 -3.04 -5.51 1.25
CA ILE A 205 -4.40 -5.49 0.72
C ILE A 205 -4.36 -5.75 -0.78
N LEU A 206 -3.54 -5.00 -1.53
CA LEU A 206 -3.42 -5.16 -2.98
C LEU A 206 -2.96 -6.58 -3.36
N ALA A 207 -2.03 -7.16 -2.59
CA ALA A 207 -1.59 -8.53 -2.76
C ALA A 207 -2.70 -9.57 -2.54
N SER A 208 -3.72 -9.23 -1.76
CA SER A 208 -4.86 -10.11 -1.46
C SER A 208 -6.00 -10.00 -2.47
N ILE A 209 -6.02 -8.95 -3.29
CA ILE A 209 -7.01 -8.77 -4.34
C ILE A 209 -6.64 -9.70 -5.49
N GLN A 210 -7.58 -10.57 -5.85
CA GLN A 210 -7.49 -11.49 -6.97
C GLN A 210 -8.65 -11.20 -7.91
N ASP A 211 -8.35 -10.99 -9.18
CA ASP A 211 -9.32 -10.89 -10.25
C ASP A 211 -8.94 -11.91 -11.34
N GLY A 212 -9.68 -13.03 -11.35
CA GLY A 212 -9.36 -14.20 -12.18
C GLY A 212 -7.93 -14.72 -11.91
N ASP A 213 -7.11 -14.69 -12.95
CA ASP A 213 -5.71 -15.15 -12.91
C ASP A 213 -4.71 -14.05 -12.50
N THR A 214 -5.19 -12.80 -12.32
CA THR A 214 -4.33 -11.64 -12.01
C THR A 214 -4.44 -11.18 -10.55
N ASN A 215 -3.32 -10.69 -10.01
CA ASN A 215 -3.25 -10.09 -8.68
C ASN A 215 -3.33 -8.56 -8.78
N GLY A 216 -3.89 -7.90 -7.76
CA GLY A 216 -3.85 -6.45 -7.64
C GLY A 216 -2.45 -5.84 -7.78
N LEU A 217 -1.39 -6.56 -7.39
CA LEU A 217 0.00 -6.11 -7.54
C LEU A 217 0.54 -6.14 -8.98
N ASP A 218 -0.07 -6.91 -9.88
CA ASP A 218 0.39 -7.05 -11.27
C ASP A 218 0.15 -5.78 -12.09
N PHE A 219 -0.76 -4.92 -11.64
CA PHE A 219 -1.05 -3.60 -12.24
C PHE A 219 0.02 -2.54 -11.94
N PHE A 220 0.98 -2.86 -11.06
CA PHE A 220 2.07 -1.98 -10.64
C PHE A 220 3.42 -2.49 -11.18
N ARG A 221 4.26 -1.55 -11.59
CA ARG A 221 5.62 -1.87 -12.08
C ARG A 221 6.52 -2.24 -10.90
N GLU A 222 7.60 -2.99 -11.15
CA GLU A 222 8.58 -3.32 -10.09
C GLU A 222 9.14 -2.07 -9.39
N ARG A 223 9.38 -0.98 -10.12
CA ARG A 223 9.83 0.30 -9.53
C ARG A 223 8.79 1.03 -8.68
N GLU A 224 7.53 0.56 -8.68
CA GLU A 224 6.42 1.10 -7.86
C GLU A 224 6.23 0.28 -6.59
N LYS A 225 7.05 -0.76 -6.40
CA LYS A 225 7.06 -1.65 -5.26
C LYS A 225 8.48 -1.61 -4.67
N GLY A 226 8.61 -1.43 -3.38
CA GLY A 226 9.93 -1.42 -2.73
C GLY A 226 9.78 -1.58 -1.25
N ASP A 227 10.87 -1.91 -0.56
CA ASP A 227 10.96 -1.98 0.90
C ASP A 227 11.88 -0.82 1.32
N VAL A 228 11.28 0.29 1.77
CA VAL A 228 11.99 1.56 1.99
C VAL A 228 12.80 1.52 3.28
N ASP A 229 12.28 0.88 4.34
CA ASP A 229 12.96 0.79 5.64
C ASP A 229 13.70 -0.54 5.87
N SER A 230 13.69 -1.44 4.88
CA SER A 230 14.41 -2.72 4.85
C SER A 230 13.98 -3.69 5.95
N ASP A 231 12.72 -3.62 6.34
CA ASP A 231 12.14 -4.47 7.38
C ASP A 231 11.51 -5.77 6.83
N GLY A 232 11.49 -5.93 5.50
CA GLY A 232 10.96 -7.07 4.77
C GLY A 232 9.49 -6.95 4.36
N MET A 233 8.84 -5.83 4.65
CA MET A 233 7.49 -5.51 4.20
C MET A 233 7.54 -4.44 3.11
N PRO A 234 7.20 -4.80 1.86
CA PRO A 234 7.23 -3.83 0.77
C PRO A 234 6.04 -2.86 0.85
N GLU A 235 6.28 -1.63 0.42
CA GLU A 235 5.29 -0.58 0.19
C GLU A 235 5.06 -0.32 -1.30
N ILE A 236 3.98 0.41 -1.58
CA ILE A 236 3.73 1.00 -2.89
C ILE A 236 4.31 2.41 -2.93
N LEU A 237 5.21 2.67 -3.88
CA LEU A 237 5.95 3.92 -4.00
C LEU A 237 5.38 4.82 -5.08
N ASP A 238 5.35 6.12 -4.79
CA ASP A 238 4.90 7.15 -5.71
C ASP A 238 5.97 7.58 -6.74
N GLY A 239 5.70 8.65 -7.50
CA GLY A 239 6.61 9.21 -8.49
C GLY A 239 7.97 9.70 -7.94
N TRP A 240 8.07 9.95 -6.64
CA TRP A 240 9.28 10.38 -5.94
C TRP A 240 9.95 9.25 -5.15
N GLY A 241 9.35 8.06 -5.12
CA GLY A 241 9.84 6.94 -4.33
C GLY A 241 9.38 6.97 -2.88
N GLN A 242 8.37 7.77 -2.54
CA GLN A 242 7.79 7.83 -1.21
C GLN A 242 6.65 6.81 -1.08
N PRO A 243 6.52 6.11 0.07
CA PRO A 243 5.40 5.21 0.33
C PRO A 243 4.06 5.95 0.30
N ILE A 244 3.05 5.34 -0.33
CA ILE A 244 1.68 5.83 -0.34
C ILE A 244 0.94 5.27 0.88
N ASP A 245 0.54 6.16 1.79
CA ASP A 245 -0.23 5.79 2.97
C ASP A 245 -1.68 5.43 2.64
N PHE A 246 -2.18 4.41 3.35
CA PHE A 246 -3.58 4.01 3.30
C PHE A 246 -4.29 4.31 4.61
N LEU A 247 -5.48 4.89 4.48
CA LEU A 247 -6.41 5.14 5.57
C LEU A 247 -7.73 4.46 5.25
N ARG A 248 -8.11 3.47 6.06
CA ARG A 248 -9.34 2.70 5.86
C ARG A 248 -10.60 3.55 5.92
N TRP A 249 -10.66 4.48 6.86
CA TRP A 249 -11.74 5.46 6.98
C TRP A 249 -11.15 6.85 6.80
N ALA A 250 -10.85 7.20 5.56
CA ALA A 250 -10.47 8.55 5.22
C ALA A 250 -11.63 9.49 5.62
N PRO A 251 -11.41 10.49 6.49
CA PRO A 251 -12.33 11.61 6.55
C PRO A 251 -12.35 12.20 5.14
N ALA A 252 -13.53 12.46 4.59
CA ALA A 252 -13.65 13.01 3.25
C ALA A 252 -12.74 14.24 3.09
N TYR A 253 -12.13 14.38 1.91
CA TYR A 253 -11.30 15.53 1.59
C TYR A 253 -12.21 16.64 1.04
N SER A 254 -12.23 17.80 1.70
CA SER A 254 -12.87 19.02 1.19
C SER A 254 -11.78 19.96 0.69
N ASP A 255 -11.78 20.23 -0.61
CA ASP A 255 -11.06 21.35 -1.22
C ASP A 255 -11.81 22.66 -0.90
N ASP A 256 -11.76 23.12 0.35
CA ASP A 256 -12.21 24.48 0.72
C ASP A 256 -11.04 25.48 0.62
#